data_AF-A0A820L9N4-F1
#
_entry.id   AF-A0A820L9N4-F1
#
_cell.length_a   1.000
_cell.length_b   1.000
_cell.length_c   1.000
_cell.angle_alpha   90.00
_cell.angle_beta   90.00
_cell.angle_gamma   90.00
#
_symmetry.space_group_name_H-M   'P 1'
#
loop_
_entity.id
_entity.type
_entity.pdbx_description
1 polymer ?
#
loop_
_entity_poly.entity_id
_entity_poly.type
_entity_poly.pdbx_seq_one_letter_code
_entity_poly.pdbx_strand_id
1 'polypeptide(L)'
;MKKQTERDKRIQIQQEHEELARLERVRKQKEYNGDILTKHEQKQLSVAFELVLETDPNTNDIIIEVDLMLVQYMKQHQVECVRFLWNQ
;
A
#
# COMPACT_ATOMS: atom_id res chain seq x y z
N MET A 1 -4.53 14.80 39.57
CA MET A 1 -5.63 13.91 39.15
C MET A 1 -6.26 14.30 37.81
N LYS A 2 -6.94 15.46 37.66
CA LYS A 2 -7.65 15.82 36.41
C LYS A 2 -6.80 15.78 35.11
N LYS A 3 -5.55 16.26 35.17
CA LYS A 3 -4.62 16.25 34.03
C LYS A 3 -4.17 14.84 33.59
N GLN A 4 -4.12 13.88 34.51
CA GLN A 4 -3.78 12.50 34.22
C GLN A 4 -4.92 11.86 33.40
N THR A 5 -6.16 12.11 33.84
CA THR A 5 -7.37 11.57 33.20
C THR A 5 -7.59 12.13 31.79
N GLU A 6 -7.23 13.38 31.51
CA GLU A 6 -7.28 13.95 30.16
C GLU A 6 -6.21 13.36 29.23
N ARG A 7 -5.01 13.08 29.75
CA ARG A 7 -3.95 12.41 29.00
C ARG A 7 -4.35 10.99 28.64
N ASP A 8 -4.89 10.24 29.59
CA ASP A 8 -5.32 8.86 29.37
C ASP A 8 -6.45 8.78 28.33
N LYS A 9 -7.40 9.73 28.35
CA LYS A 9 -8.44 9.85 27.32
C LYS A 9 -7.87 10.13 25.92
N ARG A 10 -6.85 11.00 25.81
CA ARG A 10 -6.21 11.29 24.51
C ARG A 10 -5.48 10.07 23.95
N ILE A 11 -4.81 9.30 24.82
CA ILE A 11 -4.13 8.06 24.43
C ILE A 11 -5.16 7.03 23.95
N GLN A 12 -6.28 6.91 24.64
CA GLN A 12 -7.33 5.98 24.26
C GLN A 12 -7.98 6.34 22.92
N ILE A 13 -8.26 7.62 22.69
CA ILE A 13 -8.76 8.11 21.39
C ILE A 13 -7.74 7.80 20.29
N GLN A 14 -6.45 8.06 20.52
CA GLN A 14 -5.40 7.78 19.55
C GLN A 14 -5.32 6.29 19.19
N GLN A 15 -5.41 5.41 20.19
CA GLN A 15 -5.43 3.96 19.99
C GLN A 15 -6.66 3.48 19.21
N GLU A 16 -7.83 4.08 19.46
CA GLU A 16 -9.05 3.79 18.70
C GLU A 16 -8.91 4.23 17.23
N HIS A 17 -8.34 5.40 16.98
CA HIS A 17 -8.06 5.88 15.62
C HIS A 17 -7.06 4.98 14.88
N GLU A 18 -6.00 4.53 15.55
CA GLU A 18 -5.01 3.62 14.97
C GLU A 18 -5.61 2.24 14.65
N GLU A 19 -6.48 1.71 15.51
CA GLU A 19 -7.17 0.45 15.26
C GLU A 19 -8.16 0.57 14.10
N LEU A 20 -8.91 1.68 14.01
CA LEU A 20 -9.79 1.96 12.87
C LEU A 20 -9.01 2.05 11.56
N ALA A 21 -7.86 2.74 11.57
CA ALA A 21 -6.99 2.81 10.40
C ALA A 21 -6.46 1.41 10.02
N ARG A 22 -6.08 0.59 11.01
CA ARG A 22 -5.66 -0.80 10.78
C ARG A 22 -6.77 -1.63 10.14
N LEU A 23 -8.00 -1.54 10.65
CA LEU A 23 -9.14 -2.27 10.13
C LEU A 23 -9.49 -1.85 8.70
N GLU A 24 -9.41 -0.55 8.40
CA GLU A 24 -9.65 -0.06 7.03
C GLU A 24 -8.57 -0.55 6.06
N ARG A 25 -7.29 -0.60 6.48
CA ARG A 25 -6.22 -1.23 5.68
C ARG A 25 -6.51 -2.69 5.38
N VAL A 26 -6.93 -3.47 6.39
CA VAL A 26 -7.29 -4.88 6.23
C VAL A 26 -8.49 -5.06 5.30
N ARG A 27 -9.50 -4.18 5.39
CA ARG A 27 -10.68 -4.21 4.51
C ARG A 27 -10.28 -4.00 3.05
N LYS A 28 -9.53 -2.93 2.76
CA LYS A 28 -9.02 -2.63 1.41
C LYS A 28 -8.15 -3.76 0.86
N GLN A 29 -7.31 -4.37 1.72
CA GLN A 29 -6.48 -5.51 1.31
C GLN A 29 -7.33 -6.73 0.93
N LYS A 30 -8.41 -7.02 1.66
CA LYS A 30 -9.31 -8.13 1.34
C LYS A 30 -10.05 -7.91 0.02
N GLU A 31 -10.55 -6.70 -0.22
CA GLU A 31 -11.21 -6.32 -1.47
C GLU A 31 -10.27 -6.49 -2.67
N TYR A 32 -9.07 -5.92 -2.55
CA TYR A 32 -8.04 -6.02 -3.58
C TYR A 32 -7.62 -7.48 -3.89
N ASN A 33 -7.42 -8.30 -2.85
CA ASN A 33 -7.07 -9.70 -3.03
C ASN A 33 -8.20 -10.52 -3.70
N GLY A 34 -9.47 -10.20 -3.41
CA GLY A 34 -10.63 -10.82 -4.07
C GLY A 34 -10.70 -10.49 -5.56
N ASP A 35 -10.43 -9.24 -5.91
CA ASP A 35 -10.43 -8.74 -7.30
C ASP A 35 -9.23 -9.24 -8.12
N ILE A 36 -8.07 -9.45 -7.47
CA ILE A 36 -6.89 -10.03 -8.12
C ILE A 36 -7.14 -11.48 -8.53
N LEU A 37 -7.71 -12.29 -7.63
CA LEU A 37 -7.93 -13.72 -7.88
C LEU A 37 -8.83 -13.94 -9.10
N THR A 38 -9.84 -13.08 -9.28
CA THR A 38 -10.76 -13.14 -10.42
C THR A 38 -10.14 -12.64 -11.72
N LYS A 39 -9.19 -11.69 -11.69
CA LYS A 39 -8.50 -11.19 -12.89
C LYS A 39 -7.33 -12.08 -13.35
N HIS A 40 -6.69 -12.79 -12.42
CA HIS A 40 -5.47 -13.55 -12.70
C HIS A 40 -5.69 -14.83 -13.54
N GLU A 41 -6.91 -15.38 -13.55
CA GLU A 41 -7.23 -16.54 -14.38
C GLU A 41 -7.30 -16.22 -15.89
N GLN A 42 -7.31 -14.94 -16.28
CA GLN A 42 -7.67 -14.57 -17.64
C GLN A 42 -6.52 -14.09 -18.55
N LYS A 43 -5.36 -13.66 -18.06
CA LYS A 43 -4.31 -13.14 -18.95
C LYS A 43 -2.90 -13.42 -18.45
N GLN A 44 -2.10 -14.12 -19.27
CA GLN A 44 -0.65 -14.02 -19.24
C GLN A 44 -0.28 -12.58 -19.64
N LEU A 45 0.00 -11.73 -18.66
CA LEU A 45 0.39 -10.35 -18.91
C LEU A 45 1.90 -10.18 -18.74
N SER A 46 2.44 -9.29 -19.57
CA SER A 46 3.87 -9.02 -19.77
C SER A 46 4.61 -8.68 -18.48
N VAL A 47 5.84 -9.16 -18.38
CA VAL A 47 6.82 -8.78 -17.36
C VAL A 47 6.99 -7.25 -17.39
N ALA A 48 6.75 -6.58 -16.28
CA ALA A 48 7.05 -5.16 -16.16
C ALA A 48 8.57 -5.00 -16.19
N PHE A 49 9.09 -4.10 -17.03
CA PHE A 49 10.53 -3.84 -17.10
C PHE A 49 10.98 -2.73 -16.13
N GLU A 50 10.03 -2.03 -15.51
CA GLU A 50 10.30 -0.90 -14.62
C GLU A 50 9.13 -0.71 -13.65
N LEU A 51 9.44 -0.32 -12.40
CA LEU A 51 8.43 -0.03 -11.39
C LEU A 51 8.80 1.24 -10.61
N VAL A 52 8.39 2.38 -11.18
CA VAL A 52 8.46 3.69 -10.53
C VAL A 52 7.32 3.84 -9.52
N LEU A 53 7.68 4.24 -8.29
CA LEU A 53 6.76 4.45 -7.17
C LEU A 53 6.48 5.93 -6.92
N GLU A 54 7.48 6.79 -7.10
CA GLU A 54 7.34 8.24 -6.88
C GLU A 54 8.17 9.05 -7.87
N THR A 55 7.56 10.11 -8.39
CA THR A 55 8.18 11.10 -9.28
C THR A 55 8.02 12.50 -8.70
N ASP A 56 9.00 13.36 -8.91
CA ASP A 56 8.91 14.77 -8.56
C ASP A 56 7.80 15.43 -9.41
N PRO A 57 6.82 16.10 -8.80
CA PRO A 57 5.66 16.63 -9.53
C PRO A 57 5.99 17.84 -10.42
N ASN A 58 7.14 18.48 -10.24
CA ASN A 58 7.55 19.66 -11.01
C ASN A 58 8.51 19.31 -12.14
N THR A 59 9.37 18.31 -11.95
CA THR A 59 10.42 17.91 -12.90
C THR A 59 10.11 16.59 -13.61
N ASN A 60 9.19 15.78 -13.09
CA ASN A 60 8.96 14.38 -13.46
C ASN A 60 10.18 13.47 -13.26
N ASP A 61 11.18 13.90 -12.49
CA ASP A 61 12.32 13.06 -12.15
C ASP A 61 11.89 11.91 -11.24
N ILE A 62 12.46 10.72 -11.45
CA ILE A 62 12.20 9.56 -10.61
C ILE A 62 12.85 9.79 -9.25
N ILE A 63 12.04 9.85 -8.19
CA ILE A 63 12.51 9.97 -6.81
C ILE A 63 12.70 8.57 -6.22
N ILE A 64 11.73 7.67 -6.48
CA ILE A 64 11.72 6.32 -5.92
C ILE A 64 11.27 5.32 -6.97
N GLU A 65 12.11 4.30 -7.17
CA GLU A 65 11.84 3.13 -8.00
C GLU A 65 12.22 1.84 -7.29
N VAL A 66 11.62 0.73 -7.72
CA VAL A 66 11.99 -0.61 -7.26
C VAL A 66 13.15 -1.13 -8.10
N ASP A 67 14.15 -1.71 -7.43
CA ASP A 67 15.33 -2.29 -8.06
C ASP A 67 14.97 -3.22 -9.22
N LEU A 68 15.57 -2.97 -10.39
CA LEU A 68 15.34 -3.70 -11.63
C LEU A 68 15.52 -5.22 -11.47
N MET A 69 16.50 -5.64 -10.66
CA MET A 69 16.77 -7.06 -10.41
C MET A 69 15.63 -7.72 -9.63
N LEU A 70 14.82 -6.98 -8.88
CA LEU A 70 13.60 -7.48 -8.25
C LEU A 70 12.45 -7.47 -9.25
N VAL A 71 12.26 -6.35 -9.97
CA VAL A 71 11.15 -6.14 -10.90
C VAL A 71 11.11 -7.21 -11.99
N GLN A 72 12.26 -7.62 -12.54
CA GLN A 72 12.34 -8.66 -13.57
C GLN A 72 11.78 -10.04 -13.14
N TYR A 73 11.72 -10.31 -11.83
CA TYR A 73 11.17 -11.55 -11.28
C TYR A 73 9.74 -11.40 -10.76
N MET A 74 9.18 -10.19 -10.78
CA MET A 74 7.84 -9.92 -10.30
C MET A 74 6.79 -10.24 -11.37
N LYS A 75 5.77 -11.00 -10.96
CA LYS A 75 4.52 -11.16 -11.73
C LYS A 75 3.71 -9.87 -11.67
N GLN A 76 2.82 -9.66 -12.63
CA GLN A 76 2.02 -8.44 -12.68
C GLN A 76 1.24 -8.16 -11.38
N HIS A 77 0.54 -9.12 -10.78
CA HIS A 77 -0.12 -8.87 -9.49
C HIS A 77 0.86 -8.42 -8.40
N GLN A 78 2.10 -8.89 -8.40
CA GLN A 78 3.09 -8.48 -7.40
C GLN A 78 3.48 -7.02 -7.62
N VAL A 79 3.63 -6.60 -8.89
CA VAL A 79 3.88 -5.20 -9.26
C VAL A 79 2.72 -4.32 -8.80
N GLU A 80 1.48 -4.74 -9.08
CA GLU A 80 0.29 -4.02 -8.66
C GLU A 80 0.15 -3.98 -7.12
N CYS A 81 0.48 -5.07 -6.42
CA CYS A 81 0.52 -5.14 -4.96
C CYS A 81 1.51 -4.12 -4.38
N VAL A 82 2.71 -4.02 -4.94
CA VAL A 82 3.72 -3.07 -4.47
C VAL A 82 3.24 -1.62 -4.67
N ARG A 83 2.64 -1.30 -5.83
CA ARG A 83 2.02 0.02 -6.05
C ARG A 83 0.91 0.31 -5.04
N PHE A 84 0.06 -0.68 -4.77
CA PHE A 84 -1.04 -0.54 -3.81
C PHE A 84 -0.52 -0.29 -2.38
N LEU A 85 0.54 -0.99 -1.97
CA LEU A 85 1.13 -0.82 -0.65
C LEU A 85 1.86 0.53 -0.49
N TRP A 86 2.48 1.04 -1.56
CA TRP A 86 3.18 2.31 -1.55
C TRP A 86 2.23 3.52 -1.47
N ASN A 87 1.11 3.47 -2.20
CA ASN A 87 0.14 4.57 -2.30
C ASN A 87 -0.88 4.61 -1.14
N GLN A 88 -0.61 3.95 -0.01
CA GLN A 88 -1.50 3.87 1.17
C GLN A 88 -1.38 5.06 2.12
#